data_AF-A0A9D1NKR9-F1
#
_entry.id   AF-A0A9D1NKR9-F1
#
_cell.length_a   1.000
_cell.length_b   1.000
_cell.length_c   1.000
_cell.angle_alpha   90.00
_cell.angle_beta   90.00
_cell.angle_gamma   90.00
#
_symmetry.space_group_name_H-M   'P 1'
#
loop_
_entity.id
_entity.type
_entity.pdbx_description
1 polymer ?
#
loop_
_entity_poly.entity_id
_entity_poly.type
_entity_poly.pdbx_seq_one_letter_code
_entity_poly.pdbx_strand_id
1 'polypeptide(L)'
;MRAGTHSSVIDAAETLVARLDRVCRVSRGVIRANARSRSRTIKILPLKGGWRLTVVAKNAKQEFHLFDVSLGEISEILSAREFDSFEKIVPAADAAVPPPRAAS
;
A
#
# COMPACT_ATOMS: atom_id res chain seq x y z
N MET A 1 15.88 11.32 25.79
CA MET A 1 14.72 10.46 25.53
C MET A 1 14.22 10.73 24.11
N ARG A 2 14.38 9.78 23.17
CA ARG A 2 13.78 9.91 21.83
C ARG A 2 12.33 9.45 21.95
N ALA A 3 11.38 10.35 21.71
CA ALA A 3 9.97 10.01 21.58
C ALA A 3 9.85 8.91 20.51
N GLY A 4 9.55 7.69 20.94
CA GLY A 4 9.37 6.58 20.03
C GLY A 4 8.21 6.92 19.10
N THR A 5 8.48 7.02 17.81
CA THR A 5 7.46 7.25 16.79
C THR A 5 6.50 6.05 16.81
N HIS A 6 5.42 6.18 17.59
CA HIS A 6 4.30 5.26 17.56
C HIS A 6 3.52 5.49 16.26
N SER A 7 4.15 5.28 15.10
CA SER A 7 3.43 5.22 13.84
C SER A 7 2.50 4.03 13.92
N SER A 8 1.22 4.30 14.18
CA SER A 8 0.17 3.31 14.11
C SER A 8 0.01 2.89 12.64
N VAL A 9 -0.60 1.72 12.40
CA VAL A 9 -0.96 1.32 11.02
C VAL A 9 -1.78 2.39 10.34
N ILE A 10 -2.61 3.10 11.10
CA ILE A 10 -3.50 4.14 10.63
C ILE A 10 -2.68 5.31 10.10
N ASP A 11 -1.66 5.79 10.83
CA ASP A 11 -0.81 6.90 10.37
C ASP A 11 -0.05 6.54 9.08
N ALA A 12 0.50 5.32 9.02
CA ALA A 12 1.22 4.85 7.83
C ALA A 12 0.26 4.64 6.63
N ALA A 13 -0.95 4.15 6.90
CA ALA A 13 -2.02 3.99 5.93
C ALA A 13 -2.50 5.33 5.38
N GLU A 14 -2.71 6.32 6.25
CA GLU A 14 -3.15 7.67 5.87
C GLU A 14 -2.10 8.39 5.01
N THR A 15 -0.83 8.35 5.41
CA THR A 15 0.28 8.91 4.61
C THR A 15 0.37 8.25 3.24
N LEU A 16 0.21 6.92 3.19
CA LEU A 16 0.26 6.18 1.92
C LEU A 16 -0.93 6.53 1.02
N VAL A 17 -2.15 6.62 1.58
CA VAL A 17 -3.34 7.06 0.84
C VAL A 17 -3.16 8.47 0.31
N ALA A 18 -2.71 9.41 1.12
CA ALA A 18 -2.55 10.80 0.70
C ALA A 18 -1.57 10.97 -0.47
N ARG A 19 -0.56 10.09 -0.58
CA ARG A 19 0.35 10.04 -1.74
C ARG A 19 -0.31 9.37 -2.95
N LEU A 20 -0.98 8.24 -2.73
CA LEU A 20 -1.63 7.48 -3.79
C LEU A 20 -2.80 8.23 -4.44
N ASP A 21 -3.58 8.97 -3.65
CA ASP A 21 -4.74 9.74 -4.12
C ASP A 21 -4.35 10.88 -5.08
N ARG A 22 -3.07 11.29 -5.09
CA ARG A 22 -2.54 12.29 -6.03
C ARG A 22 -2.20 11.71 -7.39
N VAL A 23 -2.00 10.40 -7.48
CA VAL A 23 -1.54 9.73 -8.71
C VAL A 23 -2.58 8.78 -9.27
N CYS A 24 -3.49 8.28 -8.44
CA CYS A 24 -4.41 7.23 -8.80
C CYS A 24 -5.73 7.31 -8.03
N ARG A 25 -6.74 6.60 -8.52
CA ARG A 25 -8.00 6.48 -7.80
C ARG A 25 -7.84 5.44 -6.68
N VAL A 26 -7.99 5.89 -5.44
CA VAL A 26 -7.89 5.04 -4.25
C VAL A 26 -9.27 4.74 -3.69
N SER A 27 -9.63 3.46 -3.63
CA SER A 27 -10.75 3.01 -2.80
C SER A 27 -10.22 2.53 -1.45
N ARG A 28 -10.63 3.22 -0.38
CA ARG A 28 -10.28 2.84 0.99
C ARG A 28 -11.05 1.60 1.38
N GLY A 29 -10.34 0.49 1.55
CA GLY A 29 -10.91 -0.78 1.98
C GLY A 29 -11.01 -0.90 3.50
N VAL A 30 -11.24 -2.14 3.94
CA VAL A 30 -11.53 -2.48 5.34
C VAL A 30 -10.29 -2.36 6.24
N ILE A 31 -10.44 -1.66 7.36
CA ILE A 31 -9.54 -1.76 8.52
C ILE A 31 -9.90 -3.04 9.28
N ARG A 32 -8.94 -3.96 9.46
CA ARG A 32 -9.07 -5.05 10.43
C ARG A 32 -8.10 -4.84 11.58
N ALA A 33 -8.65 -4.63 12.77
CA ALA A 33 -7.93 -4.77 14.03
C ALA A 33 -7.68 -6.25 14.35
N ASN A 34 -6.64 -6.53 15.13
CA ASN A 34 -6.15 -7.87 15.53
C ASN A 34 -5.51 -8.73 14.42
N ALA A 35 -4.89 -8.12 13.41
CA ALA A 35 -3.98 -8.82 12.52
C ALA A 35 -2.71 -9.18 13.31
N ARG A 36 -2.63 -10.39 13.90
CA ARG A 36 -1.48 -10.90 14.67
C ARG A 36 -0.20 -10.99 13.81
N SER A 37 0.35 -9.84 13.43
CA SER A 37 1.52 -9.73 12.58
C SER A 37 2.71 -9.30 13.39
N ARG A 38 3.75 -10.13 13.40
CA ARG A 38 5.01 -9.81 14.07
C ARG A 38 5.85 -8.80 13.28
N SER A 39 5.56 -8.59 12.00
CA SER A 39 6.29 -7.70 11.09
C SER A 39 5.42 -6.56 10.54
N ARG A 40 6.09 -5.49 10.10
CA ARG A 40 5.50 -4.41 9.30
C ARG A 40 5.66 -4.77 7.83
N THR A 41 4.56 -4.95 7.11
CA THR A 41 4.59 -5.44 5.74
C THR A 41 3.63 -4.66 4.86
N ILE A 42 4.08 -4.29 3.67
CA ILE A 42 3.25 -3.76 2.58
C ILE A 42 3.21 -4.82 1.50
N LYS A 43 2.00 -5.31 1.19
CA LYS A 43 1.77 -6.33 0.17
C LYS A 43 0.95 -5.77 -0.96
N ILE A 44 1.43 -5.95 -2.18
CA ILE A 44 0.69 -5.64 -3.40
C ILE A 44 0.22 -6.94 -4.01
N LEU A 45 -1.03 -6.98 -4.45
CA LEU A 45 -1.61 -8.10 -5.17
C LEU A 45 -2.41 -7.57 -6.35
N PRO A 46 -2.40 -8.24 -7.50
CA PRO A 46 -3.24 -7.84 -8.60
C PRO A 46 -4.72 -8.09 -8.31
N LEU A 47 -5.57 -7.22 -8.83
CA LEU A 47 -7.03 -7.35 -8.85
C LEU A 47 -7.54 -7.10 -10.27
N LYS A 48 -8.75 -7.56 -10.57
CA LYS A 48 -9.39 -7.23 -11.85
C LYS A 48 -9.54 -5.71 -11.96
N GLY A 49 -8.84 -5.11 -12.93
CA GLY A 49 -8.88 -3.67 -13.17
C GLY A 49 -7.96 -2.81 -12.28
N GLY A 50 -7.07 -3.40 -11.48
CA GLY A 50 -6.17 -2.62 -10.62
C GLY A 50 -5.33 -3.44 -9.65
N TRP A 51 -4.99 -2.84 -8.51
CA TRP A 51 -4.16 -3.44 -7.48
C TRP A 51 -4.83 -3.41 -6.12
N ARG A 52 -4.65 -4.47 -5.35
CA ARG A 52 -4.87 -4.47 -3.91
C ARG A 52 -3.56 -4.17 -3.21
N LEU A 53 -3.54 -3.09 -2.44
CA LEU A 53 -2.46 -2.79 -1.52
C LEU A 53 -2.91 -3.09 -0.10
N THR A 54 -2.09 -3.83 0.63
CA THR A 54 -2.34 -4.20 2.03
C THR A 54 -1.19 -3.71 2.89
N VAL A 55 -1.48 -2.87 3.87
CA VAL A 55 -0.53 -2.44 4.89
C VAL A 55 -0.81 -3.19 6.18
N VAL A 56 0.19 -3.86 6.72
CA VAL A 56 0.13 -4.58 7.99
C VAL A 56 1.16 -3.99 8.94
N ALA A 57 0.78 -3.65 10.16
CA ALA A 57 1.74 -3.43 11.24
C ALA A 57 1.18 -3.77 12.61
N LYS A 58 2.03 -4.36 13.46
CA LYS A 58 1.80 -4.74 14.87
C LYS A 58 0.56 -5.62 15.11
N ASN A 59 -0.64 -5.05 14.95
CA ASN A 59 -1.93 -5.71 15.19
C ASN A 59 -3.03 -5.24 14.24
N ALA A 60 -2.73 -4.48 13.18
CA ALA A 60 -3.75 -3.99 12.27
C ALA A 60 -3.36 -4.23 10.82
N LYS A 61 -4.38 -4.48 10.00
CA LYS A 61 -4.30 -4.57 8.56
C LYS A 61 -5.22 -3.50 7.98
N GLN A 62 -4.70 -2.71 7.05
CA GLN A 62 -5.46 -1.83 6.19
C GLN A 62 -5.36 -2.35 4.76
N GLU A 63 -6.49 -2.41 4.06
CA GLU A 63 -6.53 -2.74 2.64
C GLU A 63 -6.97 -1.53 1.82
N PHE A 64 -6.41 -1.40 0.62
CA PHE A 64 -6.75 -0.39 -0.37
C PHE A 64 -6.87 -1.04 -1.74
N HIS A 65 -7.78 -0.55 -2.56
CA HIS A 65 -7.82 -0.88 -3.98
C HIS A 65 -7.39 0.35 -4.77
N LEU A 66 -6.40 0.16 -5.63
CA LEU A 66 -5.78 1.18 -6.46
C LEU A 66 -6.18 0.90 -7.91
N PHE A 67 -6.70 1.90 -8.58
CA PHE A 67 -7.09 1.83 -9.99
C PHE A 67 -6.27 2.82 -10.80
N ASP A 68 -6.13 2.57 -12.10
CA ASP A 68 -5.46 3.49 -13.04
C ASP A 68 -3.99 3.79 -12.70
N VAL A 69 -3.29 2.85 -12.07
CA VAL A 69 -1.88 2.99 -11.67
C VAL A 69 -1.06 1.76 -12.03
N SER A 70 0.17 1.99 -12.48
CA SER A 70 1.12 0.92 -12.77
C SER A 70 1.84 0.43 -11.51
N LEU A 71 2.37 -0.80 -11.58
CA LEU A 71 3.20 -1.35 -10.51
C LEU A 71 4.47 -0.53 -10.28
N GLY A 72 5.02 0.08 -11.35
CA GLY A 72 6.20 0.94 -11.29
C GLY A 72 5.94 2.19 -10.45
N GLU A 73 4.83 2.89 -10.72
CA GLU A 73 4.43 4.08 -9.95
C GLU A 73 4.15 3.75 -8.48
N ILE A 74 3.49 2.62 -8.19
CA ILE A 74 3.30 2.18 -6.80
C ILE A 74 4.66 1.91 -6.14
N SER A 75 5.58 1.24 -6.85
CA SER A 75 6.90 0.91 -6.32
C SER A 75 7.73 2.15 -6.05
N GLU A 76 7.64 3.18 -6.89
CA GLU A 76 8.27 4.48 -6.69
C GLU A 76 7.75 5.16 -5.41
N ILE A 77 6.42 5.19 -5.21
CA ILE A 77 5.82 5.74 -3.98
C ILE A 77 6.30 4.97 -2.74
N LEU A 78 6.36 3.64 -2.84
CA LEU A 78 6.86 2.79 -1.77
C LEU A 78 8.38 2.88 -1.56
N SER A 79 9.14 3.50 -2.47
CA SER A 79 10.57 3.76 -2.29
C SER A 79 10.85 4.94 -1.34
N ALA A 80 9.82 5.71 -0.96
CA ALA A 80 9.96 6.79 0.00
C ALA A 80 10.44 6.28 1.36
N ARG A 81 11.34 7.04 2.01
CA ARG A 81 12.00 6.68 3.28
C ARG A 81 11.05 6.30 4.41
N GLU A 82 9.84 6.83 4.39
CA GLU A 82 8.77 6.56 5.36
C GLU A 82 8.37 5.08 5.37
N PHE A 83 8.55 4.39 4.24
CA PHE A 83 8.22 2.98 4.05
C PHE A 83 9.43 2.04 4.13
N ASP A 84 10.64 2.54 4.44
CA ASP A 84 11.85 1.70 4.57
C ASP A 84 11.75 0.68 5.70
N SER A 85 10.97 1.01 6.74
CA SER A 85 10.71 0.11 7.87
C SER A 85 9.69 -0.99 7.56
N PHE A 86 9.14 -1.02 6.34
CA PHE A 86 8.18 -2.02 5.90
C PHE A 86 8.82 -3.00 4.92
N GLU A 87 8.60 -4.29 5.17
CA GLU A 87 8.87 -5.33 4.19
C GLU A 87 7.90 -5.20 3.01
N LYS A 88 8.41 -5.20 1.77
CA LYS A 88 7.62 -4.99 0.55
C LYS A 88 7.46 -6.31 -0.19
N ILE A 89 6.23 -6.81 -0.27
CA ILE A 89 5.88 -8.00 -1.04
C ILE A 89 5.18 -7.55 -2.31
N VAL A 90 5.94 -7.45 -3.39
CA VAL A 90 5.50 -6.98 -4.70
C VAL A 90 5.41 -8.18 -5.65
N PRO A 91 4.33 -8.34 -6.43
CA PRO A 91 4.23 -9.41 -7.41
C PRO A 91 5.27 -9.22 -8.52
N ALA A 92 5.75 -10.31 -9.12
CA ALA A 92 6.61 -10.23 -10.31
C ALA A 92 5.87 -9.47 -11.42
N ALA A 93 6.59 -8.60 -12.13
CA ALA A 93 6.04 -7.69 -13.14
C ALA A 93 5.22 -8.41 -14.24
N ASP A 94 5.51 -9.70 -14.47
CA ASP A 94 4.84 -10.55 -15.46
C ASP A 94 3.45 -11.05 -15.02
N ALA A 95 3.14 -11.03 -13.72
CA ALA A 95 1.95 -11.71 -13.18
C ALA A 95 0.66 -10.89 -13.28
N ALA A 96 0.73 -9.60 -13.62
CA ALA A 96 -0.44 -8.76 -13.77
C ALA A 96 -0.12 -7.45 -14.48
N VAL A 97 -0.52 -7.37 -15.74
CA VAL A 97 -0.75 -6.09 -16.39
C VAL A 97 -2.21 -5.72 -16.10
N PRO A 98 -2.51 -4.88 -15.10
CA PRO A 98 -3.81 -4.21 -15.09
C PRO A 98 -3.92 -3.35 -16.34
N PRO A 99 -5.13 -3.18 -16.88
CA PRO A 99 -5.34 -2.56 -18.18
C PRO A 99 -4.65 -1.19 -18.25
N PRO A 100 -4.03 -0.85 -19.40
CA PRO A 100 -3.38 0.43 -19.57
C PRO A 100 -4.37 1.56 -19.33
N ARG A 101 -3.89 2.60 -18.65
CA ARG A 101 -4.59 3.86 -18.39
C ARG A 101 -5.22 4.32 -19.72
N ALA A 102 -6.55 4.39 -19.78
CA ALA A 102 -7.21 4.96 -20.94
C ALA A 102 -6.80 6.43 -21.02
N ALA A 103 -6.00 6.78 -22.03
CA ALA A 103 -5.63 8.15 -22.30
C ALA A 103 -6.93 8.95 -22.50
N SER A 104 -7.20 9.89 -21.59
CA SER A 104 -8.22 10.94 -21.76
C SER A 104 -7.55 12.18 -22.30
#